data_AF-A0A937PKI0-F1
#
_entry.id   AF-A0A937PKI0-F1
#
_cell.length_a   1.000
_cell.length_b   1.000
_cell.length_c   1.000
_cell.angle_alpha   90.00
_cell.angle_beta   90.00
_cell.angle_gamma   90.00
#
_symmetry.space_group_name_H-M   'P 1'
#
loop_
_entity.id
_entity.type
_entity.pdbx_description
1 polymer ?
#
loop_
_entity_poly.entity_id
_entity_poly.type
_entity_poly.pdbx_seq_one_letter_code
_entity_poly.pdbx_strand_id
1 'polypeptide(L)' 'MVQNTSVPKQIKKYLAEKKMTQYKLAQELGIPPQTITRWIKTGRINQIYLQMLKSKGVIS' A
#
# COMPACT_ATOMS: atom_id res chain seq x y z
N MET A 1 -15.49 -4.39 1.93
CA MET A 1 -14.15 -3.75 1.99
C MET A 1 -13.77 -3.65 3.46
N VAL A 2 -12.60 -4.15 3.84
CA VAL A 2 -12.14 -4.06 5.25
C VAL A 2 -11.49 -2.68 5.43
N GLN A 3 -12.01 -1.87 6.36
CA GLN A 3 -11.28 -0.69 6.82
C GLN A 3 -10.19 -1.17 7.78
N ASN A 4 -8.94 -1.12 7.34
CA ASN A 4 -7.82 -1.45 8.20
C ASN A 4 -7.02 -0.17 8.43
N THR A 5 -7.25 0.46 9.58
CA THR A 5 -6.61 1.72 9.99
C THR A 5 -5.09 1.61 10.06
N SER A 6 -4.54 0.39 10.13
CA SER A 6 -3.10 0.13 10.15
C SER A 6 -2.43 0.21 8.77
N VAL A 7 -3.17 -0.02 7.68
CA VAL A 7 -2.58 -0.16 6.34
C VAL A 7 -1.94 1.13 5.82
N PRO A 8 -2.59 2.32 5.92
CA PRO A 8 -1.92 3.58 5.57
C PRO A 8 -0.61 3.79 6.34
N LYS A 9 -0.57 3.41 7.62
CA LYS A 9 0.61 3.55 8.47
C LYS A 9 1.73 2.62 8.04
N GLN A 10 1.41 1.36 7.73
CA GLN A 10 2.38 0.37 7.27
C GLN A 10 2.94 0.74 5.88
N ILE A 11 2.09 1.17 4.94
CA ILE A 11 2.55 1.65 3.63
C ILE A 11 3.52 2.82 3.80
N LYS A 12 3.17 3.84 4.60
CA LYS A 12 4.06 4.99 4.87
C LYS A 12 5.40 4.55 5.49
N LYS A 13 5.36 3.63 6.46
CA LYS A 13 6.56 3.08 7.10
C LYS A 13 7.46 2.38 6.07
N TYR A 14 6.89 1.50 5.26
CA TYR A 14 7.62 0.78 4.21
C TYR A 14 8.28 1.73 3.20
N LEU A 15 7.55 2.75 2.74
CA LEU A 15 8.08 3.77 1.83
C LEU A 15 9.30 4.50 2.44
N ALA A 16 9.22 4.84 3.73
CA ALA A 16 10.31 5.51 4.45
C ALA A 16 11.54 4.59 4.63
N GLU A 17 11.33 3.35 5.07
CA GLU A 17 12.41 2.36 5.28
C GLU A 17 13.15 2.03 3.99
N LYS A 18 12.42 1.92 2.87
CA LYS A 18 12.98 1.60 1.56
C LYS A 18 13.42 2.84 0.76
N LYS A 19 13.28 4.05 1.31
CA LYS A 19 13.54 5.34 0.64
C LYS A 19 12.90 5.39 -0.76
N MET A 20 11.65 4.95 -0.87
CA MET A 20 10.92 4.86 -2.15
C MET A 20 9.69 5.75 -2.17
N THR A 21 9.25 6.13 -3.38
CA THR A 21 8.05 6.93 -3.59
C THR A 21 6.81 6.05 -3.76
N GLN A 22 5.62 6.63 -3.56
CA GLN A 22 4.35 5.95 -3.86
C GLN A 22 4.30 5.50 -5.33
N TYR A 23 4.88 6.28 -6.25
CA TYR A 23 4.95 5.94 -7.66
C TYR A 23 5.76 4.67 -7.90
N LYS A 24 6.95 4.57 -7.28
CA LYS A 24 7.80 3.38 -7.40
C LYS A 24 7.12 2.14 -6.84
N LEU A 25 6.47 2.25 -5.68
CA LEU A 25 5.68 1.15 -5.11
C LEU A 25 4.53 0.73 -6.05
N ALA A 26 3.82 1.69 -6.63
CA ALA A 26 2.75 1.41 -7.59
C ALA A 26 3.28 0.70 -8.84
N GLN A 27 4.44 1.14 -9.35
CA GLN A 27 5.13 0.50 -10.48
C GLN A 27 5.53 -0.94 -10.16
N GLU A 28 6.11 -1.18 -8.98
CA GLU A 28 6.50 -2.52 -8.53
C GLU A 28 5.32 -3.48 -8.33
N LEU A 29 4.13 -2.93 -8.03
CA LEU A 29 2.89 -3.69 -7.88
C LEU A 29 2.09 -3.78 -9.18
N GLY A 30 2.52 -3.11 -10.25
CA GLY A 30 1.79 -3.08 -11.53
C GLY A 30 0.43 -2.39 -11.44
N ILE A 31 0.27 -1.40 -10.54
CA ILE A 31 -1.00 -0.69 -10.33
C ILE A 31 -0.87 0.82 -10.56
N PRO A 32 -1.97 1.53 -10.84
CA PRO A 32 -1.95 2.98 -10.94
C PRO A 32 -1.53 3.67 -9.62
N PRO A 33 -0.65 4.69 -9.64
CA PRO A 33 -0.21 5.41 -8.42
C PRO A 33 -1.35 6.02 -7.60
N GLN A 34 -2.41 6.49 -8.28
CA GLN A 34 -3.64 6.98 -7.65
C GLN A 34 -4.32 5.96 -6.72
N THR A 35 -4.10 4.68 -6.98
CA THR A 35 -4.59 3.57 -6.15
C THR A 35 -3.91 3.59 -4.78
N ILE A 36 -2.58 3.72 -4.74
CA ILE A 36 -1.80 3.87 -3.49
C ILE A 36 -2.25 5.12 -2.73
N THR A 37 -2.39 6.25 -3.43
CA THR A 37 -2.83 7.52 -2.82
C THR A 37 -4.21 7.37 -2.18
N ARG A 38 -5.16 6.73 -2.86
CA ARG A 38 -6.50 6.42 -2.33
C ARG A 38 -6.42 5.54 -1.08
N TRP A 39 -5.58 4.51 -1.09
CA TRP A 39 -5.40 3.63 0.06
C TRP A 39 -4.86 4.37 1.28
N ILE A 40 -3.87 5.22 1.08
CA ILE A 40 -3.29 6.03 2.15
C ILE A 40 -4.31 7.03 2.71
N LYS A 41 -5.15 7.64 1.86
CA LYS A 41 -6.15 8.63 2.27
C LYS A 41 -7.35 7.99 2.97
N THR A 42 -7.83 6.85 2.48
CA THR A 42 -9.11 6.26 2.89
C THR A 42 -8.99 5.03 3.78
N GLY A 43 -7.83 4.38 3.80
CA GLY A 43 -7.63 3.07 4.46
C GLY A 43 -8.43 1.92 3.82
N ARG A 44 -9.11 2.17 2.69
CA ARG A 44 -9.94 1.17 2.01
C ARG A 44 -9.12 0.42 0.96
N ILE A 45 -8.88 -0.85 1.20
CA ILE A 45 -8.24 -1.79 0.27
C ILE A 45 -9.14 -3.02 0.09
N ASN A 46 -9.15 -3.62 -1.09
CA ASN A 46 -9.81 -4.91 -1.31
C ASN A 46 -8.92 -6.09 -0.85
N GLN A 47 -9.49 -7.29 -0.77
CA GLN A 47 -8.72 -8.44 -0.27
C GLN A 47 -7.52 -8.81 -1.16
N ILE A 48 -7.65 -8.68 -2.47
CA ILE A 48 -6.61 -9.01 -3.46
C ILE A 48 -5.36 -8.14 -3.25
N TYR A 49 -5.54 -6.83 -3.11
CA TYR A 49 -4.44 -5.91 -2.90
C TYR A 49 -3.83 -6.02 -1.51
N LEU A 50 -4.63 -6.37 -0.48
CA LEU A 50 -4.07 -6.70 0.83
C LEU A 50 -3.14 -7.93 0.74
N GLN A 51 -3.53 -8.96 0.00
CA GLN A 51 -2.67 -10.13 -0.22
C GLN A 51 -1.40 -9.76 -0.98
N MET A 52 -1.48 -8.94 -2.04
CA MET A 52 -0.28 -8.46 -2.75
C MET A 52 0.67 -7.70 -1.82
N LEU A 53 0.15 -6.79 -1.00
CA LEU A 53 0.96 -6.03 -0.04
C LEU A 53 1.61 -6.95 1.01
N LYS A 54 0.90 -8.00 1.46
CA LYS A 54 1.46 -9.02 2.36
C LYS A 54 2.57 -9.83 1.70
N SER A 55 2.34 -10.35 0.50
CA SER A 55 3.33 -11.12 -0.26
C SER A 55 4.58 -10.31 -0.56
N LYS A 56 4.45 -8.99 -0.77
CA LYS A 56 5.57 -8.07 -0.97
C LYS A 56 6.29 -7.67 0.33
N GLY A 57 5.72 -7.99 1.49
CA GLY A 57 6.23 -7.59 2.80
C GLY A 57 6.02 -6.11 3.13
N VAL A 58 5.05 -5.44 2.47
CA VAL A 58 4.68 -4.05 2.77
C VAL A 58 3.84 -3.97 4.04
N ILE A 59 2.99 -4.96 4.25
CA ILE A 59 2.12 -5.08 5.43
C ILE A 59 2.31 -6.45 6.07
N SER A 60 2.20 -6.49 7.40
CA SER A 60 2.22 -7.71 8.22
C SER A 60 0.79 -8.10 8.60
#